data_AF-A0A9P7K9J3-F1
#
_entry.id   AF-A0A9P7K9J3-F1
#
_cell.length_a   1.000
_cell.length_b   1.000
_cell.length_c   1.000
_cell.angle_alpha   90.00
_cell.angle_beta   90.00
_cell.angle_gamma   90.00
#
_symmetry.space_group_name_H-M   'P 1'
#
loop_
_entity.id
_entity.type
_entity.pdbx_description
1 polymer ?
#
loop_
_entity_poly.entity_id
_entity_poly.type
_entity_poly.pdbx_seq_one_letter_code
_entity_poly.pdbx_strand_id
1 'polypeptide(L)'
;MSNTSRPGGAMAAAAFQSSSTSSIFRVLADNETVSTLIGDIRSNCSSSLDSSLSSTSPSPYGGYPLPEQVVQYYRASSIALTLDGYNDSAVFAPDGTPDTPLPSGVDTKLMDCMNQTIGLAAPLVDGGVGLTVPNLGLLGLLYVVWNLLSLV
;
A
#
# COMPACT_ATOMS: atom_id res chain seq x y z
N MET A 1 9.05 -23.38 -2.77
CA MET A 1 7.99 -23.34 -1.74
C MET A 1 7.01 -22.24 -2.09
N SER A 2 5.78 -22.59 -2.47
CA SER A 2 4.74 -21.62 -2.84
C SER A 2 3.91 -21.33 -1.58
N ASN A 3 4.19 -20.21 -0.90
CA ASN A 3 3.43 -19.80 0.29
C ASN A 3 2.11 -19.14 -0.15
N THR A 4 1.15 -19.95 -0.56
CA THR A 4 -0.16 -19.53 -1.12
C THR A 4 -1.25 -19.37 -0.06
N SER A 5 -0.91 -19.44 1.23
CA SER A 5 -1.91 -19.33 2.32
C SER A 5 -2.39 -17.90 2.57
N ARG A 6 -1.68 -16.87 2.07
CA ARG A 6 -2.12 -15.48 2.20
C ARG A 6 -3.09 -15.13 1.06
N PRO A 7 -4.24 -14.49 1.32
CA PRO A 7 -5.25 -14.17 0.30
C PRO A 7 -4.78 -13.40 -0.95
N GLY A 8 -3.57 -12.82 -0.96
CA GLY A 8 -2.97 -12.16 -2.13
C GLY A 8 -1.94 -12.98 -2.93
N GLY A 9 -1.67 -14.23 -2.52
CA GLY A 9 -0.72 -15.11 -3.20
C GLY A 9 0.73 -14.98 -2.72
N ALA A 10 1.67 -15.45 -3.55
CA ALA A 10 3.10 -15.45 -3.22
C ALA A 10 3.64 -14.02 -3.08
N MET A 11 4.64 -13.84 -2.21
CA MET A 11 5.30 -12.54 -2.05
C MET A 11 6.04 -12.15 -3.33
N ALA A 12 5.91 -10.89 -3.70
CA ALA A 12 6.53 -10.29 -4.86
C ALA A 12 7.10 -8.92 -4.50
N ALA A 13 8.03 -8.44 -5.32
CA ALA A 13 8.62 -7.12 -5.20
C ALA A 13 8.62 -6.40 -6.55
N ALA A 14 8.60 -5.07 -6.49
CA ALA A 14 8.79 -4.19 -7.64
C ALA A 14 9.77 -3.08 -7.27
N ALA A 15 10.60 -2.66 -8.22
CA ALA A 15 11.59 -1.61 -8.04
C ALA A 15 11.20 -0.34 -8.80
N PHE A 16 11.45 0.80 -8.18
CA PHE A 16 11.07 2.12 -8.66
C PHE A 16 12.29 3.04 -8.50
N GLN A 17 12.85 3.46 -9.63
CA GLN A 17 14.04 4.30 -9.64
C GLN A 17 13.66 5.77 -9.78
N SER A 18 14.36 6.64 -9.04
CA SER A 18 14.24 8.08 -9.21
C SER A 18 14.78 8.53 -10.56
N SER A 19 14.12 9.53 -11.15
CA SER A 19 14.57 10.26 -12.33
C SER A 19 15.64 11.32 -12.04
N SER A 20 15.73 11.76 -10.78
CA SER A 20 16.57 12.88 -10.34
C SER A 20 17.80 12.42 -9.55
N THR A 21 17.72 11.25 -8.92
CA THR A 21 18.81 10.65 -8.13
C THR A 21 18.97 9.17 -8.49
N SER A 22 20.01 8.53 -7.95
CA SER A 22 20.19 7.07 -8.07
C SER A 22 19.42 6.29 -6.99
N SER A 23 18.44 6.90 -6.32
CA SER A 23 17.62 6.20 -5.31
C SER A 23 16.71 5.16 -5.97
N ILE A 24 16.71 3.95 -5.42
CA ILE A 24 15.84 2.87 -5.84
C ILE A 24 14.97 2.48 -4.64
N PHE A 25 13.68 2.73 -4.77
CA PHE A 25 12.68 2.29 -3.81
C PHE A 25 12.09 0.97 -4.27
N ARG A 26 11.72 0.10 -3.33
CA ARG A 26 11.02 -1.14 -3.67
C ARG A 26 9.78 -1.30 -2.84
N VAL A 27 8.78 -1.87 -3.48
CA VAL A 27 7.54 -2.28 -2.81
C VAL A 27 7.60 -3.80 -2.68
N LEU A 28 7.40 -4.29 -1.46
CA LEU A 28 7.27 -5.69 -1.14
C LEU A 28 5.86 -5.94 -0.61
N ALA A 29 5.11 -6.81 -1.27
CA ALA A 29 3.77 -7.23 -0.86
C ALA A 29 3.44 -8.59 -1.50
N ASP A 30 2.18 -8.99 -1.48
CA ASP A 30 1.71 -10.10 -2.30
C ASP A 30 1.63 -9.73 -3.80
N ASN A 31 1.70 -10.74 -4.67
CA ASN A 31 1.84 -10.55 -6.12
C ASN A 31 0.76 -9.65 -6.74
N GLU A 32 -0.50 -9.86 -6.33
CA GLU A 32 -1.61 -9.06 -6.85
C GLU A 32 -1.51 -7.60 -6.40
N THR A 33 -1.22 -7.37 -5.11
CA THR A 33 -1.03 -6.02 -4.56
C THR A 33 0.16 -5.30 -5.18
N VAL A 34 1.26 -5.99 -5.48
CA VAL A 34 2.39 -5.39 -6.19
C VAL A 34 2.00 -5.02 -7.62
N SER A 35 1.23 -5.89 -8.30
CA SER A 35 0.76 -5.65 -9.67
C SER A 35 -0.09 -4.37 -9.76
N THR A 36 -1.03 -4.18 -8.83
CA THR A 36 -1.86 -2.97 -8.77
C THR A 36 -1.03 -1.73 -8.44
N LEU A 37 -0.17 -1.81 -7.43
CA LEU A 37 0.68 -0.69 -7.01
C LEU A 37 1.67 -0.24 -8.09
N ILE A 38 2.14 -1.14 -8.96
CA ILE A 38 2.96 -0.74 -10.12
C ILE A 38 2.18 0.26 -11.00
N GLY A 39 0.91 -0.01 -11.30
CA GLY A 39 0.08 0.90 -12.09
C GLY A 39 -0.14 2.23 -11.39
N ASP A 40 -0.49 2.19 -10.10
CA ASP A 40 -0.77 3.38 -9.30
C ASP A 40 0.48 4.26 -9.12
N ILE A 41 1.63 3.67 -8.78
CA ILE A 41 2.87 4.41 -8.56
C ILE A 41 3.38 5.00 -9.89
N ARG A 42 3.33 4.24 -10.99
CA ARG A 42 3.79 4.75 -12.29
C ARG A 42 2.93 5.90 -12.79
N SER A 43 1.62 5.86 -12.54
CA SER A 43 0.72 6.93 -12.96
C SER A 43 0.86 8.18 -12.08
N ASN A 44 0.82 8.03 -10.76
CA ASN A 44 0.84 9.15 -9.81
C ASN A 44 2.25 9.76 -9.63
N CYS A 45 3.31 8.94 -9.70
CA CYS A 45 4.69 9.38 -9.44
C CYS A 45 5.55 9.54 -10.69
N SER A 46 4.95 9.53 -11.90
CA SER A 46 5.64 9.62 -13.18
C SER A 46 6.63 10.79 -13.31
N SER A 47 6.38 11.91 -12.63
CA SER A 47 7.24 13.11 -12.66
C SER A 47 8.56 12.96 -11.90
N SER A 48 8.63 12.05 -10.93
CA SER A 48 9.82 11.82 -10.09
C SER A 48 10.45 10.46 -10.38
N LEU A 49 9.79 9.61 -11.15
CA LEU A 49 10.17 8.24 -11.47
C LEU A 49 10.87 8.14 -12.84
N ASP A 50 11.99 7.43 -12.90
CA ASP A 50 12.52 6.92 -14.18
C ASP A 50 11.66 5.74 -14.65
N SER A 51 10.75 6.03 -15.57
CA SER A 51 9.80 5.04 -16.10
C SER A 51 10.46 3.91 -16.89
N SER A 52 11.69 4.11 -17.39
CA SER A 52 12.42 3.12 -18.19
C SER A 52 13.15 2.09 -17.32
N LEU A 53 13.61 2.52 -16.14
CA LEU A 53 14.35 1.68 -15.20
C LEU A 53 13.45 1.07 -14.11
N SER A 54 12.25 1.62 -13.92
CA SER A 54 11.28 1.12 -12.96
C SER A 54 10.50 -0.09 -13.48
N SER A 55 10.16 -1.01 -12.59
CA SER A 55 9.41 -2.22 -12.87
C SER A 55 8.06 -1.94 -13.52
N THR A 56 7.68 -2.82 -14.44
CA THR A 56 6.36 -2.85 -15.11
C THR A 56 5.55 -4.08 -14.75
N SER A 57 6.16 -5.04 -14.05
CA SER A 57 5.52 -6.26 -13.57
C SER A 57 6.14 -6.69 -12.23
N PRO A 58 5.39 -7.41 -11.37
CA PRO A 58 5.93 -7.96 -10.14
C PRO A 58 7.04 -8.98 -10.43
N SER A 59 8.05 -9.02 -9.57
CA SER A 59 9.07 -10.06 -9.54
C SER A 59 8.88 -10.94 -8.30
N PRO A 60 9.00 -12.27 -8.38
CA PRO A 60 8.90 -13.12 -7.20
C PRO A 60 9.95 -12.74 -6.15
N TYR A 61 9.54 -12.70 -4.89
CA TYR A 61 10.45 -12.37 -3.79
C TYR A 61 11.48 -13.50 -3.58
N GLY A 62 12.75 -13.15 -3.74
CA GLY A 62 13.89 -14.08 -3.63
C GLY A 62 14.74 -13.91 -2.37
N GLY A 63 14.26 -13.20 -1.35
CA GLY A 63 15.05 -12.82 -0.17
C GLY A 63 15.63 -11.41 -0.22
N TYR A 64 15.19 -10.60 -1.19
CA TYR A 64 15.53 -9.19 -1.32
C TYR A 64 14.27 -8.40 -1.70
N PRO A 65 13.98 -7.23 -1.11
CA PRO A 65 14.80 -6.45 -0.15
C PRO A 65 14.89 -7.06 1.25
N LEU A 66 15.91 -6.63 2.02
CA LEU A 66 16.17 -7.09 3.40
C LEU A 66 15.36 -6.29 4.44
N PRO A 67 15.10 -6.83 5.65
CA PRO A 67 14.34 -6.14 6.71
C PRO A 67 14.92 -4.78 7.11
N GLU A 68 16.24 -4.65 7.20
CA GLU A 68 16.96 -3.40 7.52
C GLU A 68 16.83 -2.33 6.42
N GLN A 69 16.32 -2.68 5.23
CA GLN A 69 16.10 -1.74 4.14
C GLN A 69 14.70 -1.14 4.16
N VAL A 70 13.83 -1.59 5.06
CA VAL A 70 12.45 -1.10 5.14
C VAL A 70 12.43 0.30 5.72
N VAL A 71 11.82 1.23 4.97
CA VAL A 71 11.62 2.62 5.39
C VAL A 71 10.24 2.81 6.00
N GLN A 72 9.23 2.09 5.48
CA GLN A 72 7.86 2.21 5.97
C GLN A 72 7.09 0.90 5.82
N TYR A 73 6.43 0.49 6.91
CA TYR A 73 5.42 -0.57 6.90
C TYR A 73 4.01 0.02 6.86
N TYR A 74 3.15 -0.50 5.99
CA TYR A 74 1.75 -0.11 5.91
C TYR A 74 0.90 -1.17 6.62
N ARG A 75 0.53 -0.88 7.88
CA ARG A 75 -0.06 -1.85 8.82
C ARG A 75 -1.36 -2.50 8.34
N ALA A 76 -2.17 -1.84 7.53
CA ALA A 76 -3.42 -2.44 7.03
C ALA A 76 -3.24 -3.52 5.97
N SER A 77 -2.11 -3.55 5.25
CA SER A 77 -2.03 -4.32 3.99
C SER A 77 -0.81 -5.23 3.86
N SER A 78 0.03 -5.33 4.89
CA SER A 78 1.34 -6.03 4.81
C SER A 78 2.15 -5.64 3.57
N ILE A 79 2.12 -4.35 3.26
CA ILE A 79 2.97 -3.73 2.24
C ILE A 79 4.16 -3.13 2.99
N ALA A 80 5.36 -3.31 2.44
CA ALA A 80 6.57 -2.65 2.90
C ALA A 80 7.19 -1.83 1.76
N LEU A 81 7.54 -0.58 2.07
CA LEU A 81 8.35 0.28 1.22
C LEU A 81 9.79 0.23 1.72
N THR A 82 10.71 -0.14 0.83
CA THR A 82 12.14 -0.25 1.14
C THR A 82 12.97 0.69 0.28
N LEU A 83 14.17 0.98 0.73
CA LEU A 83 15.16 1.79 0.01
C LEU A 83 16.44 0.96 -0.17
N ASP A 84 16.87 0.78 -1.41
CA ASP A 84 18.11 0.06 -1.70
C ASP A 84 19.30 0.79 -1.06
N GLY A 85 20.13 0.03 -0.34
CA GLY A 85 21.29 0.55 0.39
C GLY A 85 21.00 1.21 1.74
N TYR A 86 19.73 1.31 2.15
CA TYR A 86 19.39 1.70 3.52
C TYR A 86 19.74 0.57 4.50
N ASN A 87 20.20 0.92 5.69
CA ASN A 87 20.60 -0.06 6.70
C ASN A 87 20.17 0.43 8.08
N ASP A 88 18.96 0.02 8.46
CA ASP A 88 18.40 0.27 9.76
C ASP A 88 18.80 -0.80 10.77
N SER A 89 19.69 -0.44 11.69
CA SER A 89 20.12 -1.35 12.75
C SER A 89 19.08 -1.49 13.86
N ALA A 90 18.09 -0.59 13.93
CA ALA A 90 17.02 -0.65 14.92
C ALA A 90 16.15 -1.89 14.77
N VAL A 91 16.07 -2.47 13.56
CA VAL A 91 15.31 -3.70 13.26
C VAL A 91 15.79 -4.90 14.08
N PHE A 92 17.05 -4.92 14.52
CA PHE A 92 17.62 -5.99 15.35
C PHE A 92 17.77 -5.59 16.83
N ALA A 93 17.32 -4.39 17.19
CA ALA A 93 17.40 -3.84 18.53
C ALA A 93 16.09 -4.04 19.30
N PRO A 94 16.07 -3.80 20.62
CA PRO A 94 14.83 -3.82 21.40
C PRO A 94 13.80 -2.81 20.89
N ASP A 95 12.52 -3.14 21.08
CA ASP A 95 11.41 -2.25 20.75
C ASP A 95 11.58 -0.85 21.37
N GLY A 96 11.34 0.18 20.56
CA GLY A 96 11.52 1.58 20.97
C GLY A 96 12.90 2.16 20.67
N THR A 97 13.81 1.37 20.08
CA THR A 97 15.03 1.91 19.46
C THR A 97 14.64 2.76 18.25
N PRO A 98 15.12 4.02 18.15
CA PRO A 98 14.81 4.87 17.01
C PRO A 98 15.52 4.36 15.75
N ASP A 99 14.79 4.40 14.62
CA ASP A 99 15.28 4.04 13.29
C ASP A 99 16.49 4.89 12.87
N THR A 100 17.42 4.29 12.12
CA THR A 100 18.57 5.01 11.54
C THR A 100 18.06 6.16 10.63
N PRO A 101 18.64 7.37 10.70
CA PRO A 101 18.23 8.44 9.78
C PRO A 101 18.50 8.05 8.32
N LEU A 102 17.59 8.46 7.42
CA LEU A 102 17.76 8.22 5.99
C LEU A 102 19.06 8.84 5.45
N PRO A 103 19.74 8.17 4.49
CA PRO A 103 21.00 8.66 3.94
C PRO A 103 20.81 9.97 3.16
N SER A 104 21.83 10.82 3.17
CA SER A 104 21.84 12.05 2.39
C SER A 104 21.85 11.73 0.89
N GLY A 105 21.01 12.42 0.11
CA GLY A 105 20.87 12.19 -1.34
C GLY A 105 19.72 11.26 -1.75
N VAL A 106 18.89 10.82 -0.79
CA VAL A 106 17.61 10.16 -1.07
C VAL A 106 16.65 11.12 -1.78
N ASP A 107 15.97 10.62 -2.82
CA ASP A 107 14.86 11.35 -3.43
C ASP A 107 13.62 11.30 -2.54
N THR A 108 13.49 12.34 -1.71
CA THR A 108 12.33 12.48 -0.81
C THR A 108 11.04 12.80 -1.55
N LYS A 109 11.08 13.35 -2.77
CA LYS A 109 9.86 13.61 -3.56
C LYS A 109 9.25 12.32 -4.07
N LEU A 110 10.09 11.42 -4.62
CA LEU A 110 9.63 10.09 -5.03
C LEU A 110 9.16 9.30 -3.82
N MET A 111 9.90 9.34 -2.70
CA MET A 111 9.52 8.66 -1.47
C MET A 111 8.15 9.12 -0.96
N ASP A 112 7.92 10.43 -0.91
CA ASP A 112 6.64 11.00 -0.45
C ASP A 112 5.49 10.64 -1.40
N CYS A 113 5.71 10.71 -2.71
CA CYS A 113 4.71 10.29 -3.68
C CYS A 113 4.33 8.81 -3.55
N MET A 114 5.32 7.93 -3.39
CA MET A 114 5.08 6.50 -3.16
C MET A 114 4.34 6.29 -1.83
N ASN A 115 4.74 7.01 -0.77
CA ASN A 115 4.09 6.91 0.53
C ASN A 115 2.61 7.29 0.49
N GLN A 116 2.29 8.40 -0.16
CA GLN A 116 0.90 8.82 -0.37
C GLN A 116 0.12 7.84 -1.24
N THR A 117 0.71 7.39 -2.34
CA THR A 117 0.06 6.45 -3.28
C THR A 117 -0.26 5.13 -2.59
N ILE A 118 0.70 4.54 -1.89
CA ILE A 118 0.50 3.29 -1.14
C ILE A 118 -0.48 3.52 0.00
N GLY A 119 -0.38 4.63 0.73
CA GLY A 119 -1.30 4.96 1.82
C GLY A 119 -2.77 5.08 1.39
N LEU A 120 -3.03 5.56 0.17
CA LEU A 120 -4.37 5.64 -0.41
C LEU A 120 -4.86 4.29 -0.96
N ALA A 121 -3.96 3.49 -1.55
CA ALA A 121 -4.27 2.17 -2.09
C ALA A 121 -4.47 1.09 -0.99
N ALA A 122 -3.95 1.35 0.21
CA ALA A 122 -4.00 0.47 1.37
C ALA A 122 -4.82 1.08 2.53
N PRO A 123 -6.14 1.33 2.33
CA PRO A 123 -6.94 2.00 3.34
C PRO A 123 -6.92 1.21 4.65
N LEU A 124 -6.67 1.92 5.75
CA LEU A 124 -6.95 1.43 7.08
C LEU A 124 -8.44 1.13 7.12
N VAL A 125 -8.83 -0.11 7.40
CA VAL A 125 -10.21 -0.42 7.80
C VAL A 125 -10.46 0.29 9.13
N ASP A 126 -10.82 1.57 9.06
CA ASP A 126 -11.48 2.20 10.19
C ASP A 126 -12.81 1.46 10.37
N GLY A 127 -12.92 0.72 11.47
CA GLY A 127 -14.15 0.04 11.87
C GLY A 127 -15.21 1.06 12.24
N GLY A 128 -15.70 1.81 11.25
CA GLY A 128 -16.38 3.06 11.49
C GLY A 128 -16.99 3.74 10.27
N VAL A 129 -17.13 3.08 9.11
CA VAL A 129 -18.19 3.52 8.18
C VAL A 129 -19.50 3.04 8.77
N GLY A 130 -20.05 3.83 9.70
CA GLY A 130 -21.46 3.81 10.00
C GLY A 130 -22.18 4.11 8.71
N LEU A 131 -22.47 3.07 7.92
CA LEU A 131 -23.49 3.12 6.90
C LEU A 131 -24.73 3.59 7.65
N THR A 132 -25.06 4.87 7.52
CA THR A 132 -26.40 5.36 7.82
C THR A 132 -27.29 4.67 6.83
N VAL A 133 -27.70 3.44 7.18
CA VAL A 133 -28.74 2.72 6.48
C VAL A 133 -29.95 3.65 6.53
N PRO A 134 -30.42 4.17 5.38
CA PRO A 134 -31.63 4.97 5.38
C PRO A 134 -32.72 4.13 6.04
N ASN A 135 -33.41 4.74 7.00
CA ASN A 135 -34.29 4.10 7.95
C ASN A 135 -35.36 3.24 7.23
N LEU A 136 -35.07 1.95 7.02
CA LEU A 136 -35.93 0.98 6.30
C LEU A 136 -37.33 0.88 6.94
N GLY A 137 -37.47 1.23 8.21
CA GLY A 137 -38.75 1.29 8.91
C GLY A 137 -39.70 2.35 8.34
N LEU A 138 -39.19 3.45 7.79
CA LEU A 138 -40.01 4.51 7.19
C LEU A 138 -40.59 4.08 5.83
N LEU A 139 -39.82 3.35 5.03
CA LEU A 139 -40.30 2.76 3.78
C LEU A 139 -41.35 1.66 4.06
N GLY A 140 -41.16 0.85 5.10
CA GLY A 140 -42.13 -0.14 5.54
C GLY A 140 -43.46 0.48 6.00
N LEU A 141 -43.41 1.57 6.78
CA LEU A 141 -44.61 2.29 7.22
C LEU A 141 -45.37 2.93 6.05
N LEU A 142 -44.66 3.55 5.11
CA LEU A 142 -45.28 4.14 3.91
C LEU A 142 -45.96 3.07 3.05
N TYR A 143 -45.36 1.89 2.91
CA TYR A 143 -45.97 0.77 2.18
C TYR A 143 -47.24 0.27 2.87
N VAL A 144 -47.23 0.11 4.20
CA VAL A 144 -48.42 -0.35 4.95
C VAL A 144 -49.54 0.69 4.88
N VAL A 145 -49.23 1.98 5.04
CA VAL A 145 -50.22 3.06 4.93
C VAL A 145 -50.81 3.14 3.52
N TRP A 146 -49.98 2.97 2.48
CA TRP A 146 -50.46 2.93 1.10
C TRP A 146 -51.44 1.77 0.86
N ASN A 147 -51.12 0.57 1.34
CA ASN A 147 -51.99 -0.61 1.20
C ASN A 147 -53.31 -0.44 1.99
N LEU A 148 -53.26 0.19 3.17
CA LEU A 148 -54.48 0.44 3.96
C LEU A 148 -55.39 1.50 3.33
N LEU A 149 -54.81 2.53 2.69
CA LEU A 149 -55.56 3.58 1.98
C LEU A 149 -56.17 3.10 0.65
N SER A 150 -55.64 2.03 0.07
CA SER A 150 -56.19 1.44 -1.17
C SER A 150 -57.23 0.33 -0.92
N LEU A 151 -57.54 0.04 0.35
CA LEU A 151 -58.59 -0.88 0.78
C LEU A 151 -59.89 -0.18 1.25
N VAL A 152 -59.94 1.16 1.20
CA VAL A 152 -61.13 1.99 1.44
C VAL A 152 -61.56 2.63 0.13
#